data_AF-A0A2A2K9L4-F1
#
_entry.id   AF-A0A2A2K9L4-F1
#
_cell.length_a   1.000
_cell.length_b   1.000
_cell.length_c   1.000
_cell.angle_alpha   90.00
_cell.angle_beta   90.00
_cell.angle_gamma   90.00
#
_symmetry.space_group_name_H-M   'P 1'
#
loop_
_entity.id
_entity.type
_entity.pdbx_description
1 polymer ?
#
loop_
_entity_poly.entity_id
_entity_poly.type
_entity_poly.pdbx_seq_one_letter_code
_entity_poly.pdbx_strand_id
1 'polypeptide(L)'
;MRRPHCCWQLDPQLDWQPLLDPQELLHCCMQEGIHCDEPPQQEFELEFQRFRSPKIAGANGNPVDSWISQENETISSLEAEYDARLSWENKERNEYVAAVFDSLHLSASRNIVFLGHSRACENALKLAQSHSERGEDVISATLINSPGLRVHRGSRPRWIIAIMAYLARLQNSWLDYFLHPFLKFVYNKFIGLRVSDGKVAAAIIQPIMTMEYEKNKEVIKSVRENEKLIVLHAWGGKDFLIEPQISIDYASEFGNVDRLQCHKRDEKESEEVKNAAVDLIQNGSRMISIGFNEEGHYIQKFQADLLVSAIDAIVQRAERHT
;
A
#
# COMPACT_ATOMS: atom_id res chain seq x y z
N MET A 1 -15.04 44.30 -15.85
CA MET A 1 -15.42 43.97 -14.46
C MET A 1 -14.24 43.24 -13.82
N ARG A 2 -13.83 43.68 -12.63
CA ARG A 2 -12.59 43.28 -11.96
C ARG A 2 -12.72 41.86 -11.40
N ARG A 3 -11.68 41.03 -11.56
CA ARG A 3 -11.48 39.79 -10.80
C ARG A 3 -10.97 40.17 -9.39
N PRO A 4 -11.46 39.58 -8.30
CA PRO A 4 -10.76 39.66 -7.03
C PRO A 4 -9.63 38.63 -7.00
N HIS A 5 -8.45 39.12 -6.62
CA HIS A 5 -7.29 38.35 -6.22
C HIS A 5 -7.51 37.83 -4.78
N CYS A 6 -7.18 36.56 -4.52
CA CYS A 6 -6.76 36.12 -3.18
C CYS A 6 -5.29 35.71 -3.27
N CYS A 7 -4.42 36.55 -2.68
CA CYS A 7 -3.06 36.20 -2.31
C CYS A 7 -3.09 35.51 -0.95
N TRP A 8 -2.35 34.41 -0.79
CA TRP A 8 -1.78 34.04 0.51
C TRP A 8 -0.26 34.19 0.39
N GLN A 9 0.27 35.14 1.15
CA GLN A 9 1.69 35.41 1.34
C GLN A 9 2.02 34.77 2.70
N LEU A 10 2.83 33.71 2.71
CA LEU A 10 3.25 33.02 3.93
C LEU A 10 4.34 33.85 4.63
N ASP A 11 4.09 34.22 5.89
CA ASP A 11 5.03 34.87 6.79
C ASP A 11 6.06 33.82 7.30
N PRO A 12 7.39 34.03 7.16
CA PRO A 12 8.41 33.07 7.58
C PRO A 12 8.65 32.96 9.10
N GLN A 13 7.88 33.61 9.97
CA GLN A 13 8.18 33.68 11.41
C GLN A 13 7.18 33.02 12.37
N LEU A 14 6.32 32.11 11.93
CA LEU A 14 5.40 31.40 12.82
C LEU A 14 5.90 29.99 13.23
N ASP A 15 6.10 29.84 14.53
CA ASP A 15 6.43 28.63 15.28
C ASP A 15 5.47 27.46 14.98
N TRP A 16 6.01 26.24 14.97
CA TRP A 16 5.28 25.00 14.72
C TRP A 16 4.34 24.67 15.89
N GLN A 17 3.03 24.84 15.69
CA GLN A 17 1.97 24.12 16.43
C GLN A 17 0.85 23.67 15.48
N PRO A 18 0.15 22.56 15.79
CA PRO A 18 -0.54 21.74 14.79
C PRO A 18 -1.97 22.24 14.59
N LEU A 19 -2.25 22.78 13.41
CA LEU A 19 -3.61 23.12 12.99
C LEU A 19 -3.74 22.89 11.50
N LEU A 20 -4.17 21.68 11.12
CA LEU A 20 -5.03 21.50 9.95
C LEU A 20 -6.02 20.36 10.26
N ASP A 21 -7.30 20.74 10.28
CA ASP A 21 -8.46 19.87 10.41
C ASP A 21 -8.61 19.02 9.13
N PRO A 22 -8.70 17.68 9.20
CA PRO A 22 -8.92 16.81 8.04
C PRO A 22 -10.15 17.18 7.19
N GLN A 23 -11.14 17.89 7.75
CA GLN A 23 -12.34 18.32 7.02
C GLN A 23 -12.06 19.44 6.00
N GLU A 24 -11.05 20.29 6.20
CA GLU A 24 -10.73 21.37 5.26
C GLU A 24 -10.03 20.84 3.99
N LEU A 25 -9.27 19.75 4.09
CA LEU A 25 -8.66 19.07 2.93
C LEU A 25 -9.71 18.38 2.05
N LEU A 26 -10.79 17.86 2.63
CA LEU A 26 -11.85 17.17 1.90
C LEU A 26 -12.75 18.15 1.12
N HIS A 27 -12.91 19.39 1.60
CA HIS A 27 -13.77 20.38 0.95
C HIS A 27 -13.20 20.90 -0.39
N CYS A 28 -11.87 20.92 -0.55
CA CYS A 28 -11.24 21.35 -1.80
C CYS A 28 -11.38 20.35 -2.96
N CYS A 29 -11.56 19.06 -2.70
CA CYS A 29 -11.68 18.04 -3.76
C CYS A 29 -13.11 17.88 -4.32
N MET A 30 -14.13 18.43 -3.66
CA MET A 30 -15.54 18.12 -3.94
C MET A 30 -16.29 19.20 -4.75
N GLN A 31 -15.67 20.33 -5.11
CA GLN A 31 -16.39 21.45 -5.74
C GLN A 31 -16.41 21.50 -7.28
N GLU A 32 -15.74 20.61 -8.01
CA GLU A 32 -15.84 20.57 -9.48
C GLU A 32 -16.44 19.25 -9.97
N GLY A 33 -17.77 19.14 -9.84
CA GLY A 33 -18.55 18.06 -10.42
C GLY A 33 -18.44 18.06 -11.95
N ILE A 34 -17.65 17.13 -12.48
CA ILE A 34 -17.60 16.80 -13.91
C ILE A 34 -17.84 15.28 -14.05
N HIS A 35 -18.92 14.93 -14.74
CA HIS A 35 -19.21 13.57 -15.20
C HIS A 35 -18.03 13.01 -16.02
N CYS A 36 -17.48 11.88 -15.58
CA CYS A 36 -16.47 11.15 -16.34
C CYS A 36 -17.14 10.16 -17.30
N ASP A 37 -17.48 10.63 -18.50
CA ASP A 37 -17.38 9.79 -19.69
C ASP A 37 -15.92 9.88 -20.19
N GLU A 38 -15.30 8.74 -20.50
CA GLU A 38 -13.90 8.68 -20.95
C GLU A 38 -13.65 9.60 -22.17
N PRO A 39 -12.62 10.49 -22.16
CA PRO A 39 -12.20 11.16 -23.36
C PRO A 39 -11.19 10.28 -24.14
N PRO A 40 -11.20 10.33 -25.49
CA PRO A 40 -10.25 9.58 -26.29
C PRO A 40 -8.84 10.15 -26.10
N GLN A 41 -7.87 9.26 -25.83
CA GLN A 41 -6.47 9.54 -25.45
C GLN A 41 -5.62 10.38 -26.44
N GLN A 42 -6.17 10.85 -27.57
CA GLN A 42 -5.41 11.60 -28.57
C GLN A 42 -5.28 13.11 -28.32
N GLU A 43 -6.18 13.74 -27.54
CA GLU A 43 -6.07 15.18 -27.28
C GLU A 43 -5.07 15.52 -26.17
N PHE A 44 -4.83 14.62 -25.21
CA PHE A 44 -3.88 14.84 -24.12
C PHE A 44 -2.41 14.81 -24.57
N GLU A 45 -2.08 13.97 -25.58
CA GLU A 45 -0.72 13.92 -26.14
C GLU A 45 -0.38 15.15 -26.99
N LEU A 46 -1.39 15.80 -27.61
CA LEU A 46 -1.20 16.99 -28.43
C LEU A 46 -0.99 18.27 -27.59
N GLU A 47 -1.61 18.39 -26.41
CA GLU A 47 -1.28 19.47 -25.47
C GLU A 47 0.09 19.28 -24.81
N PHE A 48 0.48 18.04 -24.48
CA PHE A 48 1.78 17.76 -23.89
C PHE A 48 2.95 18.03 -24.86
N GLN A 49 2.74 17.85 -26.17
CA GLN A 49 3.75 18.19 -27.19
C GLN A 49 3.87 19.70 -27.45
N ARG A 50 2.82 20.50 -27.21
CA ARG A 50 2.91 21.98 -27.30
C ARG A 50 3.78 22.58 -26.20
N PHE A 51 3.90 21.93 -25.04
CA PHE A 51 4.76 22.37 -23.94
C PHE A 51 6.25 22.02 -24.11
N ARG A 52 6.65 21.27 -25.16
CA ARG A 52 8.04 20.84 -25.41
C ARG A 52 8.84 21.70 -26.40
N SER A 53 8.39 22.89 -26.77
CA SER A 53 9.22 23.80 -27.59
C SER A 53 9.99 24.78 -26.71
N PRO A 54 11.34 24.71 -26.65
CA PRO A 54 12.12 25.65 -25.87
C PRO A 54 12.17 26.99 -26.61
N LYS A 55 11.54 28.02 -26.03
CA LYS A 55 11.98 29.40 -26.23
C LYS A 55 12.64 29.88 -24.94
N ILE A 56 13.96 29.88 -25.00
CA ILE A 56 14.87 30.49 -24.05
C ILE A 56 14.53 31.98 -23.91
N ALA A 57 14.24 32.44 -22.69
CA ALA A 57 14.80 33.66 -22.06
C ALA A 57 14.04 34.01 -20.77
N GLY A 58 14.79 34.24 -19.69
CA GLY A 58 14.33 35.04 -18.55
C GLY A 58 14.28 34.28 -17.22
N ALA A 59 15.30 34.51 -16.40
CA ALA A 59 15.43 34.03 -15.03
C ALA A 59 14.26 34.44 -14.13
N ASN A 60 13.79 33.49 -13.31
CA ASN A 60 13.43 33.63 -11.89
C ASN A 60 12.91 32.26 -11.41
N GLY A 61 13.82 31.45 -10.86
CA GLY A 61 13.46 30.14 -10.30
C GLY A 61 12.81 30.28 -8.94
N ASN A 62 11.60 29.73 -8.81
CA ASN A 62 10.95 29.50 -7.52
C ASN A 62 11.70 28.39 -6.77
N PRO A 63 11.92 28.50 -5.44
CA PRO A 63 12.55 27.45 -4.65
C PRO A 63 11.78 26.11 -4.71
N VAL A 64 10.46 26.14 -4.91
CA VAL A 64 9.64 24.93 -4.95
C VAL A 64 9.89 24.09 -6.21
N ASP A 65 10.22 24.74 -7.33
CA ASP A 65 10.50 24.04 -8.60
C ASP A 65 11.88 23.36 -8.60
N SER A 66 12.84 23.85 -7.80
CA SER A 66 14.15 23.21 -7.67
C SER A 66 14.11 21.95 -6.80
N TRP A 67 13.25 21.91 -5.78
CA TRP A 67 13.08 20.76 -4.89
C TRP A 67 12.33 19.61 -5.58
N ILE A 68 11.25 19.90 -6.31
CA ILE A 68 10.49 18.89 -7.08
C ILE A 68 11.31 18.36 -8.27
N SER A 69 12.16 19.19 -8.87
CA SER A 69 13.06 18.75 -9.94
C SER A 69 14.24 17.92 -9.39
N GLN A 70 14.79 18.29 -8.23
CA GLN A 70 15.82 17.48 -7.57
C GLN A 70 15.27 16.15 -7.05
N GLU A 71 14.09 16.07 -6.44
CA GLU A 71 13.52 14.78 -6.01
C GLU A 71 13.18 13.87 -7.21
N ASN A 72 12.65 14.42 -8.31
CA ASN A 72 12.37 13.61 -9.50
C ASN A 72 13.65 13.20 -10.24
N GLU A 73 14.71 14.02 -10.25
CA GLU A 73 16.02 13.60 -10.78
C GLU A 73 16.74 12.62 -9.83
N THR A 74 16.57 12.73 -8.51
CA THR A 74 17.20 11.81 -7.53
C THR A 74 16.49 10.46 -7.49
N ILE A 75 15.16 10.43 -7.64
CA ILE A 75 14.38 9.18 -7.78
C ILE A 75 14.59 8.58 -9.18
N SER A 76 14.83 9.38 -10.21
CA SER A 76 15.20 8.91 -11.56
C SER A 76 16.66 8.44 -11.69
N SER A 77 17.55 8.80 -10.77
CA SER A 77 19.00 8.48 -10.82
C SER A 77 19.48 7.53 -9.72
N LEU A 78 18.60 7.11 -8.80
CA LEU A 78 18.79 5.86 -8.07
C LEU A 78 18.55 4.71 -9.06
N GLU A 79 19.53 4.47 -9.92
CA GLU A 79 19.71 3.15 -10.49
C GLU A 79 19.71 2.19 -9.30
N ALA A 80 18.66 1.38 -9.17
CA ALA A 80 18.59 0.34 -8.16
C ALA A 80 19.73 -0.64 -8.45
N GLU A 81 20.92 -0.32 -7.95
CA GLU A 81 22.08 -1.19 -8.01
C GLU A 81 21.77 -2.37 -7.10
N TYR A 82 21.82 -3.56 -7.68
CA TYR A 82 21.48 -4.78 -6.98
C TYR A 82 22.56 -5.04 -5.92
N ASP A 83 22.18 -5.06 -4.64
CA ASP A 83 23.10 -5.40 -3.55
C ASP A 83 23.08 -6.91 -3.28
N ALA A 84 24.18 -7.58 -3.62
CA ALA A 84 24.36 -9.02 -3.46
C ALA A 84 24.26 -9.50 -2.00
N ARG A 85 24.29 -8.59 -1.02
CA ARG A 85 24.14 -8.90 0.40
C ARG A 85 22.68 -9.08 0.82
N LEU A 86 21.71 -8.66 -0.01
CA LEU A 86 20.30 -8.75 0.30
C LEU A 86 19.83 -10.22 0.37
N SER A 87 19.29 -10.61 1.51
CA SER A 87 18.72 -11.93 1.75
C SER A 87 17.33 -12.10 1.14
N TRP A 88 16.60 -10.99 0.95
CA TRP A 88 15.21 -10.94 0.48
C TRP A 88 14.21 -11.64 1.43
N GLU A 89 14.63 -12.00 2.63
CA GLU A 89 13.80 -12.64 3.64
C GLU A 89 12.88 -11.62 4.33
N ASN A 90 11.88 -12.12 5.06
CA ASN A 90 11.03 -11.25 5.88
C ASN A 90 11.83 -10.63 7.02
N LYS A 91 12.84 -11.34 7.56
CA LYS A 91 13.68 -10.87 8.67
C LYS A 91 14.37 -9.55 8.32
N GLU A 92 15.10 -9.52 7.21
CA GLU A 92 15.78 -8.31 6.71
C GLU A 92 14.82 -7.15 6.50
N ARG A 93 13.65 -7.40 5.90
CA ARG A 93 12.63 -6.36 5.69
C ARG A 93 12.06 -5.82 7.00
N ASN A 94 11.82 -6.69 7.98
CA ASN A 94 11.34 -6.27 9.30
C ASN A 94 12.40 -5.50 10.07
N GLU A 95 13.68 -5.93 10.00
CA GLU A 95 14.81 -5.21 10.59
C GLU A 95 15.00 -3.83 9.98
N TYR A 96 14.85 -3.70 8.65
CA TYR A 96 14.86 -2.41 7.97
C TYR A 96 13.73 -1.51 8.47
N VAL A 97 12.48 -2.01 8.52
CA VAL A 97 11.35 -1.21 9.02
C VAL A 97 11.54 -0.84 10.48
N ALA A 98 12.04 -1.74 11.33
CA ALA A 98 12.35 -1.44 12.72
C ALA A 98 13.42 -0.36 12.86
N ALA A 99 14.49 -0.40 12.06
CA ALA A 99 15.52 0.62 12.06
C ALA A 99 14.97 2.00 11.63
N VAL A 100 14.09 2.03 10.61
CA VAL A 100 13.40 3.27 10.21
C VAL A 100 12.50 3.77 11.35
N PHE A 101 11.74 2.87 11.97
CA PHE A 101 10.84 3.16 13.07
C PHE A 101 11.56 3.78 14.27
N ASP A 102 12.72 3.21 14.64
CA ASP A 102 13.58 3.71 15.71
C ASP A 102 14.22 5.05 15.36
N SER A 103 14.68 5.21 14.10
CA SER A 103 15.31 6.45 13.62
C SER A 103 14.36 7.65 13.61
N LEU A 104 13.07 7.39 13.42
CA LEU A 104 12.00 8.39 13.47
C LEU A 104 11.41 8.54 14.87
N HIS A 105 11.94 7.83 15.87
CA HIS A 105 11.48 7.84 17.26
C HIS A 105 9.99 7.50 17.43
N LEU A 106 9.46 6.62 16.58
CA LEU A 106 8.04 6.27 16.54
C LEU A 106 7.61 5.32 17.67
N SER A 107 8.55 4.70 18.39
CA SER A 107 8.25 3.83 19.55
C SER A 107 7.59 4.56 20.72
N ALA A 108 7.71 5.89 20.77
CA ALA A 108 7.02 6.74 21.75
C ALA A 108 5.62 7.17 21.27
N SER A 109 5.28 6.93 20.00
CA SER A 109 3.97 7.25 19.45
C SER A 109 2.89 6.33 20.04
N ARG A 110 1.68 6.88 20.15
CA ARG A 110 0.49 6.13 20.51
C ARG A 110 -0.26 5.65 19.27
N ASN A 111 -1.13 4.66 19.46
CA ASN A 111 -2.09 4.23 18.44
C ASN A 111 -1.45 3.83 17.11
N ILE A 112 -0.36 3.06 17.15
CA ILE A 112 0.40 2.64 15.97
C ILE A 112 -0.39 1.61 15.15
N VAL A 113 -0.50 1.86 13.84
CA VAL A 113 -1.13 0.97 12.87
C VAL A 113 -0.10 0.50 11.85
N PHE A 114 0.09 -0.81 11.72
CA PHE A 114 0.87 -1.39 10.63
C PHE A 114 -0.05 -1.75 9.47
N LEU A 115 0.13 -1.08 8.33
CA LEU A 115 -0.64 -1.34 7.12
C LEU A 115 0.24 -2.04 6.08
N GLY A 116 -0.26 -3.15 5.54
CA GLY A 116 0.35 -3.88 4.44
C GLY A 116 -0.60 -4.05 3.27
N HIS A 117 -0.05 -4.00 2.06
CA HIS A 117 -0.73 -4.44 0.84
C HIS A 117 0.00 -5.63 0.23
N SER A 118 -0.75 -6.63 -0.24
CA SER A 118 -0.19 -7.81 -0.91
C SER A 118 0.90 -8.47 -0.05
N ARG A 119 2.09 -8.65 -0.60
CA ARG A 119 3.24 -9.26 0.10
C ARG A 119 3.64 -8.55 1.40
N ALA A 120 3.41 -7.23 1.50
CA ALA A 120 3.75 -6.46 2.70
C ALA A 120 2.87 -6.80 3.91
N CYS A 121 1.71 -7.45 3.70
CA CYS A 121 0.84 -7.92 4.78
C CYS A 121 1.57 -8.89 5.74
N GLU A 122 2.48 -9.73 5.24
CA GLU A 122 3.27 -10.62 6.11
C GLU A 122 4.20 -9.84 7.05
N ASN A 123 4.78 -8.75 6.55
CA ASN A 123 5.66 -7.89 7.33
C ASN A 123 4.85 -7.06 8.32
N ALA A 124 3.74 -6.44 7.88
CA ALA A 124 2.85 -5.66 8.73
C ALA A 124 2.31 -6.48 9.92
N LEU A 125 1.88 -7.72 9.69
CA LEU A 125 1.38 -8.58 10.77
C LEU A 125 2.47 -8.94 11.79
N LYS A 126 3.68 -9.28 11.31
CA LYS A 126 4.83 -9.60 12.17
C LYS A 126 5.33 -8.41 12.97
N LEU A 127 5.38 -7.24 12.34
CA LEU A 127 5.76 -6.00 13.01
C LEU A 127 4.72 -5.66 14.07
N ALA A 128 3.43 -5.74 13.75
CA ALA A 128 2.38 -5.47 14.72
C ALA A 128 2.47 -6.40 15.94
N GLN A 129 2.67 -7.69 15.72
CA GLN A 129 2.86 -8.66 16.81
C GLN A 129 4.11 -8.37 17.65
N SER A 130 5.28 -8.22 17.01
CA SER A 130 6.55 -8.04 17.72
C SER A 130 6.69 -6.70 18.45
N HIS A 131 6.13 -5.61 17.92
CA HIS A 131 6.11 -4.32 18.59
C HIS A 131 5.09 -4.31 19.74
N SER A 132 3.93 -4.96 19.57
CA SER A 132 2.95 -5.09 20.66
C SER A 132 3.49 -5.94 21.82
N GLU A 133 4.23 -7.03 21.55
CA GLU A 133 4.90 -7.84 22.59
C GLU A 133 5.98 -7.07 23.36
N ARG A 134 6.60 -6.05 22.74
CA ARG A 134 7.53 -5.12 23.39
C ARG A 134 6.85 -4.09 24.27
N GLY A 135 5.52 -4.06 24.30
CA GLY A 135 4.73 -3.09 25.06
C GLY A 135 4.56 -1.74 24.37
N GLU A 136 4.92 -1.64 23.10
CA GLU A 136 4.64 -0.45 22.28
C GLU A 136 3.13 -0.38 21.97
N ASP A 137 2.63 0.83 21.77
CA ASP A 137 1.19 1.10 21.66
C ASP A 137 0.66 0.81 20.25
N VAL A 138 0.82 -0.44 19.82
CA VAL A 138 0.32 -0.95 18.54
C VAL A 138 -1.10 -1.43 18.69
N ILE A 139 -2.00 -0.81 17.91
CA ILE A 139 -3.44 -1.06 17.99
C ILE A 139 -3.96 -1.86 16.80
N SER A 140 -3.24 -1.89 15.66
CA SER A 140 -3.75 -2.60 14.50
C SER A 140 -2.72 -3.15 13.52
N ALA A 141 -3.10 -4.27 12.88
CA ALA A 141 -2.55 -4.75 11.63
C ALA A 141 -3.63 -4.70 10.54
N THR A 142 -3.48 -3.81 9.56
CA THR A 142 -4.37 -3.68 8.40
C THR A 142 -3.78 -4.41 7.20
N LEU A 143 -4.48 -5.43 6.72
CA LEU A 143 -4.02 -6.38 5.71
C LEU A 143 -4.89 -6.27 4.45
N ILE A 144 -4.34 -5.67 3.40
CA ILE A 144 -5.06 -5.40 2.14
C ILE A 144 -4.58 -6.39 1.08
N ASN A 145 -5.48 -7.23 0.55
CA ASN A 145 -5.17 -8.29 -0.42
C ASN A 145 -3.99 -9.17 0.03
N SER A 146 -4.03 -9.67 1.26
CA SER A 146 -2.99 -10.53 1.81
C SER A 146 -2.85 -11.84 1.02
N PRO A 147 -1.63 -12.34 0.77
CA PRO A 147 -1.40 -13.57 0.01
C PRO A 147 -1.79 -14.86 0.75
N GLY A 148 -2.25 -14.75 2.01
CA GLY A 148 -2.71 -15.86 2.82
C GLY A 148 -1.60 -16.83 3.27
N LEU A 149 -2.00 -18.09 3.51
CA LEU A 149 -1.14 -19.15 4.10
C LEU A 149 -0.85 -20.29 3.14
N ARG A 150 -1.07 -20.07 1.83
CA ARG A 150 -0.75 -21.06 0.80
C ARG A 150 -0.39 -20.38 -0.51
N VAL A 151 0.27 -21.13 -1.38
CA VAL A 151 0.66 -20.70 -2.73
C VAL A 151 -0.59 -20.27 -3.49
N HIS A 152 -0.59 -19.02 -3.97
CA HIS A 152 -1.67 -18.37 -4.73
C HIS A 152 -1.33 -18.30 -6.24
N ARG A 153 -2.30 -17.92 -7.09
CA ARG A 153 -2.16 -17.85 -8.56
C ARG A 153 -0.92 -17.06 -9.01
N GLY A 154 -0.67 -15.90 -8.42
CA GLY A 154 0.49 -15.04 -8.70
C GLY A 154 1.85 -15.68 -8.39
N SER A 155 1.87 -16.77 -7.62
CA SER A 155 3.08 -17.53 -7.26
C SER A 155 3.18 -18.90 -7.94
N ARG A 156 2.33 -19.15 -8.97
CA ARG A 156 2.33 -20.40 -9.76
C ARG A 156 2.71 -20.15 -11.22
N PRO A 157 3.37 -21.12 -11.88
CA PRO A 157 3.97 -22.31 -11.30
C PRO A 157 5.30 -21.97 -10.58
N ARG A 158 5.44 -22.44 -9.32
CA ARG A 158 6.53 -22.03 -8.42
C ARG A 158 7.92 -22.39 -8.95
N TRP A 159 8.05 -23.46 -9.74
CA TRP A 159 9.33 -23.87 -10.33
C TRP A 159 9.86 -22.87 -11.38
N ILE A 160 8.97 -22.24 -12.16
CA ILE A 160 9.37 -21.19 -13.12
C ILE A 160 9.87 -19.97 -12.35
N ILE A 161 9.13 -19.57 -11.31
CA ILE A 161 9.51 -18.43 -10.46
C ILE A 161 10.86 -18.71 -9.79
N ALA A 162 11.09 -19.94 -9.31
CA ALA A 162 12.36 -20.33 -8.71
C ALA A 162 13.53 -20.25 -9.71
N ILE A 163 13.35 -20.73 -10.94
CA ILE A 163 14.37 -20.63 -11.99
C ILE A 163 14.67 -19.17 -12.29
N MET A 164 13.64 -18.35 -12.51
CA MET A 164 13.80 -16.94 -12.85
C MET A 164 14.46 -16.16 -11.70
N ALA A 165 14.08 -16.44 -10.45
CA ALA A 165 14.70 -15.86 -9.27
C ALA A 165 16.17 -16.27 -9.14
N TYR A 166 16.49 -17.54 -9.39
CA TYR A 166 17.86 -18.04 -9.40
C TYR A 166 18.71 -17.36 -10.48
N LEU A 167 18.21 -17.29 -11.72
CA LEU A 167 18.90 -16.61 -12.82
C LEU A 167 19.16 -15.13 -12.50
N ALA A 168 18.17 -14.45 -11.93
CA ALA A 168 18.31 -13.05 -11.50
C ALA A 168 19.35 -12.88 -10.36
N ARG A 169 19.55 -13.89 -9.50
CA ARG A 169 20.57 -13.86 -8.44
C ARG A 169 21.99 -14.06 -8.97
N LEU A 170 22.17 -14.69 -10.15
CA LEU A 170 23.50 -14.93 -10.71
C LEU A 170 24.23 -13.65 -11.11
N GLN A 171 23.51 -12.53 -11.28
CA GLN A 171 24.07 -11.20 -11.61
C GLN A 171 25.08 -11.25 -12.76
N ASN A 172 24.74 -12.04 -13.78
CA ASN A 172 25.59 -12.21 -14.94
C ASN A 172 25.10 -11.27 -16.03
N SER A 173 25.93 -10.29 -16.39
CA SER A 173 25.54 -9.23 -17.34
C SER A 173 25.02 -9.76 -18.68
N TRP A 174 25.53 -10.92 -19.14
CA TRP A 174 25.04 -11.55 -20.38
C TRP A 174 23.66 -12.18 -20.19
N LEU A 175 23.41 -12.83 -19.05
CA LEU A 175 22.07 -13.36 -18.73
C LEU A 175 21.07 -12.23 -18.54
N ASP A 176 21.46 -11.18 -17.82
CA ASP A 176 20.62 -10.02 -17.49
C ASP A 176 20.17 -9.25 -18.73
N TYR A 177 21.01 -9.21 -19.77
CA TYR A 177 20.68 -8.62 -21.06
C TYR A 177 19.42 -9.25 -21.69
N PHE A 178 19.21 -10.55 -21.51
CA PHE A 178 18.02 -11.25 -22.00
C PHE A 178 16.92 -11.36 -20.93
N LEU A 179 17.31 -11.61 -19.69
CA LEU A 179 16.40 -11.85 -18.58
C LEU A 179 15.59 -10.60 -18.23
N HIS A 180 16.21 -9.42 -18.14
CA HIS A 180 15.51 -8.20 -17.74
C HIS A 180 14.39 -7.80 -18.73
N PRO A 181 14.62 -7.72 -20.06
CA PRO A 181 13.54 -7.46 -21.01
C PRO A 181 12.44 -8.52 -20.95
N PHE A 182 12.81 -9.79 -20.79
CA PHE A 182 11.85 -10.88 -20.68
C PHE A 182 10.98 -10.75 -19.42
N LEU A 183 11.58 -10.53 -18.24
CA LEU A 183 10.85 -10.34 -16.99
C LEU A 183 9.94 -9.11 -17.06
N LYS A 184 10.43 -7.99 -17.60
CA LYS A 184 9.60 -6.80 -17.83
C LYS A 184 8.39 -7.11 -18.70
N PHE A 185 8.58 -7.88 -19.77
CA PHE A 185 7.50 -8.29 -20.66
C PHE A 185 6.49 -9.19 -19.93
N VAL A 186 6.95 -10.20 -19.18
CA VAL A 186 6.09 -11.10 -18.41
C VAL A 186 5.25 -10.34 -17.39
N TYR A 187 5.87 -9.49 -16.58
CA TYR A 187 5.17 -8.71 -15.56
C TYR A 187 4.11 -7.77 -16.17
N ASN A 188 4.49 -7.00 -17.19
CA ASN A 188 3.59 -6.01 -17.79
C ASN A 188 2.49 -6.61 -18.67
N LYS A 189 2.74 -7.73 -19.36
CA LYS A 189 1.79 -8.28 -20.35
C LYS A 189 1.01 -9.49 -19.88
N PHE A 190 1.59 -10.33 -19.03
CA PHE A 190 0.94 -11.57 -18.58
C PHE A 190 0.46 -11.50 -17.14
N ILE A 191 1.24 -10.90 -16.25
CA ILE A 191 0.86 -10.80 -14.83
C ILE A 191 -0.06 -9.61 -14.61
N GLY A 192 0.12 -8.50 -15.33
CA GLY A 192 -0.66 -7.27 -15.12
C GLY A 192 -0.12 -6.39 -13.98
N LEU A 193 1.12 -6.62 -13.56
CA LEU A 193 1.86 -5.76 -12.64
C LEU A 193 2.74 -4.81 -13.45
N ARG A 194 2.47 -3.51 -13.35
CA ARG A 194 3.25 -2.51 -14.09
C ARG A 194 4.62 -2.33 -13.45
N VAL A 195 5.69 -2.59 -14.21
CA VAL A 195 7.08 -2.41 -13.78
C VAL A 195 7.82 -1.51 -14.77
N SER A 196 8.60 -0.56 -14.23
CA SER A 196 9.40 0.42 -14.98
C SER A 196 10.46 -0.26 -15.85
N ASP A 197 11.14 -1.25 -15.27
CA ASP A 197 12.28 -1.94 -15.87
C ASP A 197 12.37 -3.40 -15.41
N GLY A 198 13.29 -4.13 -16.04
CA GLY A 198 13.50 -5.56 -15.75
C GLY A 198 14.30 -5.84 -14.49
N LYS A 199 15.10 -4.88 -13.98
CA LYS A 199 15.80 -5.02 -12.70
C LYS A 199 14.79 -4.98 -11.55
N VAL A 200 13.79 -4.10 -11.63
CA VAL A 200 12.66 -4.04 -10.69
C VAL A 200 11.88 -5.34 -10.72
N ALA A 201 11.58 -5.88 -11.91
CA ALA A 201 10.95 -7.21 -12.03
C ALA A 201 11.80 -8.32 -11.39
N ALA A 202 13.11 -8.31 -11.63
CA ALA A 202 14.09 -9.24 -11.05
C ALA A 202 14.23 -9.09 -9.52
N ALA A 203 13.99 -7.91 -8.95
CA ALA A 203 13.94 -7.70 -7.52
C ALA A 203 12.61 -8.21 -6.94
N ILE A 204 11.47 -7.89 -7.55
CA ILE A 204 10.13 -8.30 -7.09
C ILE A 204 9.96 -9.82 -7.05
N ILE A 205 10.62 -10.56 -7.93
CA ILE A 205 10.52 -12.02 -7.93
C ILE A 205 11.21 -12.68 -6.73
N GLN A 206 12.21 -12.02 -6.11
CA GLN A 206 12.97 -12.61 -5.00
C GLN A 206 12.10 -12.83 -3.74
N PRO A 207 11.32 -11.83 -3.26
CA PRO A 207 10.45 -11.99 -2.10
C PRO A 207 9.31 -13.01 -2.25
N ILE A 208 8.94 -13.39 -3.49
CA ILE A 208 7.92 -14.42 -3.74
C ILE A 208 8.43 -15.80 -3.29
N MET A 209 9.74 -16.03 -3.41
CA MET A 209 10.35 -17.29 -3.00
C MET A 209 10.48 -17.42 -1.48
N THR A 210 10.55 -16.30 -0.76
CA THR A 210 10.75 -16.20 0.69
C THR A 210 9.45 -15.97 1.47
N MET A 211 8.29 -16.31 0.89
CA MET A 211 7.01 -16.29 1.62
C MET A 211 7.01 -17.34 2.74
N GLU A 212 6.57 -16.93 3.94
CA GLU A 212 6.69 -17.76 5.14
C GLU A 212 5.31 -18.25 5.60
N TYR A 213 4.64 -19.02 4.75
CA TYR A 213 3.27 -19.49 5.00
C TYR A 213 3.09 -20.19 6.36
N GLU A 214 4.02 -21.07 6.75
CA GLU A 214 3.89 -21.83 8.01
C GLU A 214 4.16 -20.95 9.24
N LYS A 215 5.25 -20.16 9.23
CA LYS A 215 5.56 -19.25 10.35
C LYS A 215 4.47 -18.20 10.56
N ASN A 216 3.78 -17.79 9.50
CA ASN A 216 2.66 -16.85 9.63
C ASN A 216 1.50 -17.42 10.46
N LYS A 217 1.31 -18.76 10.51
CA LYS A 217 0.30 -19.36 11.39
C LYS A 217 0.61 -19.13 12.86
N GLU A 218 1.88 -19.23 13.24
CA GLU A 218 2.34 -18.97 14.62
C GLU A 218 2.11 -17.51 15.00
N VAL A 219 2.41 -16.58 14.08
CA VAL A 219 2.16 -15.15 14.26
C VAL A 219 0.66 -14.88 14.43
N ILE A 220 -0.19 -15.47 13.60
CA ILE A 220 -1.66 -15.32 13.71
C ILE A 220 -2.17 -15.82 15.06
N LYS A 221 -1.60 -16.91 15.58
CA LYS A 221 -1.95 -17.42 16.90
C LYS A 221 -1.63 -16.39 18.00
N SER A 222 -0.42 -15.83 18.00
CA SER A 222 -0.04 -14.77 18.97
C SER A 222 -0.95 -13.53 18.84
N VAL A 223 -1.23 -13.10 17.61
CA VAL A 223 -2.15 -11.97 17.33
C VAL A 223 -3.57 -12.22 17.86
N ARG A 224 -4.07 -13.45 17.75
CA ARG A 224 -5.40 -13.82 18.28
C ARG A 224 -5.45 -13.69 19.80
N GLU A 225 -4.39 -14.12 20.47
CA GLU A 225 -4.24 -14.08 21.93
C GLU A 225 -4.04 -12.64 22.46
N ASN A 226 -3.59 -11.71 21.61
CA ASN A 226 -3.37 -10.31 21.97
C ASN A 226 -4.66 -9.47 21.97
N GLU A 227 -5.25 -9.25 23.15
CA GLU A 227 -6.53 -8.56 23.33
C GLU A 227 -6.60 -7.10 22.82
N LYS A 228 -5.46 -6.45 22.66
CA LYS A 228 -5.39 -5.05 22.21
C LYS A 228 -5.37 -4.92 20.70
N LEU A 229 -4.81 -5.91 20.00
CA LEU A 229 -4.56 -5.81 18.57
C LEU A 229 -5.85 -6.08 17.77
N ILE A 230 -6.19 -5.15 16.88
CA ILE A 230 -7.30 -5.25 15.92
C ILE A 230 -6.75 -5.57 14.53
N VAL A 231 -7.27 -6.62 13.89
CA VAL A 231 -6.93 -6.97 12.51
C VAL A 231 -8.06 -6.55 11.59
N LEU A 232 -7.74 -5.67 10.64
CA LEU A 232 -8.61 -5.33 9.52
C LEU A 232 -8.10 -6.04 8.26
N HIS A 233 -8.86 -6.99 7.73
CA HIS A 233 -8.48 -7.76 6.55
C HIS A 233 -9.42 -7.47 5.37
N ALA A 234 -8.91 -6.78 4.36
CA ALA A 234 -9.69 -6.42 3.17
C ALA A 234 -9.20 -7.20 1.94
N TRP A 235 -10.10 -7.74 1.12
CA TRP A 235 -9.72 -8.53 -0.06
C TRP A 235 -10.67 -8.38 -1.26
N GLY A 236 -10.12 -8.49 -2.47
CA GLY A 236 -10.86 -8.42 -3.74
C GLY A 236 -11.29 -9.79 -4.29
N GLY A 237 -12.54 -9.91 -4.72
CA GLY A 237 -13.12 -11.13 -5.29
C GLY A 237 -12.66 -11.43 -6.72
N LYS A 238 -12.27 -10.39 -7.48
CA LYS A 238 -11.71 -10.48 -8.83
C LYS A 238 -10.20 -10.25 -8.85
N ASP A 239 -9.53 -10.50 -7.72
CA ASP A 239 -8.07 -10.45 -7.65
C ASP A 239 -7.45 -11.48 -8.62
N PHE A 240 -6.61 -10.99 -9.52
CA PHE A 240 -5.96 -11.80 -10.55
C PHE A 240 -4.77 -12.58 -10.00
N LEU A 241 -4.21 -12.20 -8.85
CA LEU A 241 -3.09 -12.85 -8.19
C LEU A 241 -3.53 -13.80 -7.08
N ILE A 242 -4.50 -13.39 -6.26
CA ILE A 242 -4.89 -14.10 -5.04
C ILE A 242 -6.32 -14.61 -5.19
N GLU A 243 -6.51 -15.92 -5.09
CA GLU A 243 -7.85 -16.49 -5.18
C GLU A 243 -8.71 -16.09 -3.95
N PRO A 244 -9.99 -15.73 -4.13
CA PRO A 244 -10.88 -15.33 -3.02
C PRO A 244 -10.91 -16.34 -1.86
N GLN A 245 -10.89 -17.64 -2.21
CA GLN A 245 -10.86 -18.70 -1.20
C GLN A 245 -9.62 -18.62 -0.31
N ILE A 246 -8.45 -18.21 -0.82
CA ILE A 246 -7.24 -18.04 0.00
C ILE A 246 -7.47 -16.95 1.04
N SER A 247 -8.09 -15.84 0.66
CA SER A 247 -8.41 -14.73 1.57
C SER A 247 -9.47 -15.14 2.61
N ILE A 248 -10.47 -15.91 2.20
CA ILE A 248 -11.53 -16.45 3.10
C ILE A 248 -10.93 -17.45 4.09
N ASP A 249 -10.08 -18.36 3.63
CA ASP A 249 -9.36 -19.32 4.47
C ASP A 249 -8.46 -18.56 5.46
N TYR A 250 -7.71 -17.57 4.96
CA TYR A 250 -6.81 -16.74 5.76
C TYR A 250 -7.53 -16.00 6.89
N ALA A 251 -8.67 -15.38 6.59
CA ALA A 251 -9.50 -14.73 7.62
C ALA A 251 -9.97 -15.73 8.68
N SER A 252 -10.35 -16.95 8.29
CA SER A 252 -10.81 -17.99 9.23
C SER A 252 -9.74 -18.37 10.27
N GLU A 253 -8.47 -18.26 9.90
CA GLU A 253 -7.34 -18.54 10.81
C GLU A 253 -7.20 -17.49 11.92
N PHE A 254 -7.92 -16.36 11.89
CA PHE A 254 -7.95 -15.43 13.01
C PHE A 254 -9.01 -15.79 14.07
N GLY A 255 -9.85 -16.82 13.85
CA GLY A 255 -10.85 -17.30 14.80
C GLY A 255 -12.20 -16.59 14.66
N ASN A 256 -12.65 -15.90 15.72
CA ASN A 256 -13.92 -15.17 15.71
C ASN A 256 -13.78 -13.92 14.84
N VAL A 257 -14.16 -14.03 13.56
CA VAL A 257 -14.05 -12.97 12.57
C VAL A 257 -15.43 -12.50 12.13
N ASP A 258 -15.67 -11.20 12.25
CA ASP A 258 -16.82 -10.52 11.70
C ASP A 258 -16.59 -10.29 10.20
N ARG A 259 -17.48 -10.85 9.37
CA ARG A 259 -17.34 -10.82 7.91
C ARG A 259 -18.35 -9.89 7.30
N LEU A 260 -17.86 -8.94 6.53
CA LEU A 260 -18.64 -8.04 5.70
C LEU A 260 -18.32 -8.27 4.23
N GLN A 261 -19.26 -7.95 3.35
CA GLN A 261 -19.07 -8.16 1.93
C GLN A 261 -19.80 -7.09 1.10
N CYS A 262 -19.07 -6.47 0.18
CA CYS A 262 -19.64 -5.71 -0.93
C CYS A 262 -19.83 -6.67 -2.10
N HIS A 263 -21.07 -6.93 -2.48
CA HIS A 263 -21.42 -7.84 -3.56
C HIS A 263 -21.30 -7.18 -4.93
N LYS A 264 -21.53 -5.86 -5.03
CA LYS A 264 -21.49 -5.08 -6.27
C LYS A 264 -20.61 -3.85 -6.13
N ARG A 265 -20.25 -3.24 -7.26
CA ARG A 265 -19.69 -1.88 -7.30
C ARG A 265 -20.82 -0.86 -7.21
N ASP A 266 -21.39 -0.76 -6.02
CA ASP A 266 -22.50 0.12 -5.72
C ASP A 266 -22.12 1.00 -4.53
N GLU A 267 -22.27 2.32 -4.69
CA GLU A 267 -21.87 3.30 -3.68
C GLU A 267 -22.71 3.14 -2.40
N LYS A 268 -24.01 2.84 -2.54
CA LYS A 268 -24.89 2.64 -1.39
C LYS A 268 -24.50 1.39 -0.60
N GLU A 269 -24.21 0.28 -1.27
CA GLU A 269 -23.71 -0.93 -0.63
C GLU A 269 -22.36 -0.69 0.06
N SER A 270 -21.44 0.03 -0.60
CA SER A 270 -20.17 0.41 -0.01
C SER A 270 -20.36 1.25 1.27
N GLU A 271 -21.30 2.19 1.26
CA GLU A 271 -21.63 3.01 2.42
C GLU A 271 -22.24 2.20 3.57
N GLU A 272 -23.14 1.25 3.25
CA GLU A 272 -23.73 0.32 4.23
C GLU A 272 -22.65 -0.55 4.89
N VAL A 273 -21.74 -1.11 4.09
CA VAL A 273 -20.62 -1.92 4.59
C VAL A 273 -19.63 -1.08 5.39
N LYS A 274 -19.37 0.16 4.97
CA LYS A 274 -18.54 1.11 5.72
C LYS A 274 -19.10 1.37 7.12
N ASN A 275 -20.38 1.71 7.21
CA ASN A 275 -21.05 1.96 8.48
C ASN A 275 -21.06 0.69 9.36
N ALA A 276 -21.35 -0.48 8.77
CA ALA A 276 -21.30 -1.74 9.50
C ALA A 276 -19.88 -2.06 10.03
N ALA A 277 -18.82 -1.77 9.26
CA ALA A 277 -17.44 -1.97 9.68
C ALA A 277 -17.09 -1.06 10.87
N VAL A 278 -17.44 0.23 10.77
CA VAL A 278 -17.27 1.20 11.86
C VAL A 278 -18.01 0.71 13.11
N ASP A 279 -19.29 0.35 12.99
CA ASP A 279 -20.08 -0.11 14.13
C ASP A 279 -19.48 -1.36 14.80
N LEU A 280 -19.06 -2.35 14.01
CA LEU A 280 -18.40 -3.54 14.55
C LEU A 280 -17.14 -3.19 15.33
N ILE A 281 -16.28 -2.32 14.77
CA ILE A 281 -15.04 -1.89 15.39
C ILE A 281 -15.33 -1.15 16.70
N GLN A 282 -16.25 -0.20 16.67
CA GLN A 282 -16.59 0.62 17.85
C GLN A 282 -17.29 -0.20 18.95
N ASN A 283 -17.96 -1.30 18.59
CA ASN A 283 -18.64 -2.23 19.50
C ASN A 283 -17.77 -3.40 20.01
N GLY A 284 -16.46 -3.38 19.75
CA GLY A 284 -15.54 -4.32 20.38
C GLY A 284 -14.94 -5.37 19.45
N SER A 285 -15.39 -5.45 18.19
CA SER A 285 -14.89 -6.43 17.22
C SER A 285 -13.38 -6.24 17.01
N ARG A 286 -12.64 -7.34 17.00
CA ARG A 286 -11.17 -7.32 16.90
C ARG A 286 -10.63 -7.89 15.60
N MET A 287 -11.44 -8.69 14.91
CA MET A 287 -11.04 -9.32 13.65
C MET A 287 -12.16 -9.07 12.65
N ILE A 288 -11.95 -8.12 11.74
CA ILE A 288 -12.93 -7.74 10.73
C ILE A 288 -12.37 -8.14 9.38
N SER A 289 -13.13 -8.89 8.59
CA SER A 289 -12.79 -9.19 7.22
C SER A 289 -13.83 -8.64 6.24
N ILE A 290 -13.38 -7.81 5.30
CA ILE A 290 -14.23 -7.15 4.32
C ILE A 290 -13.89 -7.68 2.92
N GLY A 291 -14.84 -8.35 2.28
CA GLY A 291 -14.70 -8.88 0.93
C GLY A 291 -15.34 -7.96 -0.11
N PHE A 292 -14.66 -7.72 -1.23
CA PHE A 292 -15.17 -6.89 -2.32
C PHE A 292 -15.30 -7.73 -3.59
N ASN A 293 -16.46 -8.31 -3.85
CA ASN A 293 -16.64 -9.34 -4.88
C ASN A 293 -16.25 -8.88 -6.29
N GLU A 294 -16.50 -7.62 -6.59
CA GLU A 294 -16.27 -7.04 -7.91
C GLU A 294 -14.94 -6.31 -8.04
N GLU A 295 -14.14 -6.24 -6.97
CA GLU A 295 -12.86 -5.54 -6.96
C GLU A 295 -11.67 -6.47 -7.19
N GLY A 296 -10.59 -5.89 -7.73
CA GLY A 296 -9.36 -6.60 -8.05
C GLY A 296 -8.26 -6.46 -6.98
N HIS A 297 -7.00 -6.65 -7.40
CA HIS A 297 -5.84 -6.61 -6.50
C HIS A 297 -5.54 -5.21 -5.89
N TYR A 298 -6.17 -4.15 -6.40
CA TYR A 298 -5.92 -2.76 -5.97
C TYR A 298 -7.16 -2.13 -5.32
N ILE A 299 -7.76 -2.83 -4.35
CA ILE A 299 -8.99 -2.38 -3.68
C ILE A 299 -8.83 -0.99 -3.03
N GLN A 300 -7.64 -0.66 -2.54
CA GLN A 300 -7.33 0.63 -1.92
C GLN A 300 -7.48 1.82 -2.88
N LYS A 301 -7.49 1.60 -4.19
CA LYS A 301 -7.72 2.66 -5.18
C LYS A 301 -9.21 3.03 -5.29
N PHE A 302 -10.09 2.07 -5.08
CA PHE A 302 -11.53 2.22 -5.33
C PHE A 302 -12.35 2.29 -4.04
N GLN A 303 -11.82 1.75 -2.95
CA GLN A 303 -12.49 1.59 -1.66
C GLN A 303 -11.73 2.33 -0.54
N ALA A 304 -11.00 3.40 -0.89
CA ALA A 304 -10.16 4.15 0.04
C ALA A 304 -10.97 4.71 1.21
N ASP A 305 -12.12 5.33 0.93
CA ASP A 305 -12.98 5.95 1.94
C ASP A 305 -13.43 4.96 3.02
N LEU A 306 -13.87 3.78 2.59
CA LEU A 306 -14.27 2.70 3.49
C LEU A 306 -13.10 2.22 4.35
N LEU A 307 -11.94 1.96 3.74
CA LEU A 307 -10.76 1.50 4.46
C LEU A 307 -10.25 2.54 5.46
N VAL A 308 -10.23 3.82 5.08
CA VAL A 308 -9.84 4.93 5.96
C VAL A 308 -10.83 5.06 7.11
N SER A 309 -12.13 5.02 6.85
CA SER A 309 -13.16 5.08 7.90
C SER A 309 -13.04 3.94 8.91
N ALA A 310 -12.73 2.72 8.44
CA ALA A 310 -12.49 1.59 9.33
C ALA A 310 -11.22 1.78 10.17
N ILE A 311 -10.11 2.27 9.59
CA ILE A 311 -8.87 2.55 10.32
C ILE A 311 -9.08 3.67 11.35
N ASP A 312 -9.78 4.74 10.95
CA ASP A 312 -10.10 5.86 11.84
C ASP A 312 -10.95 5.39 13.03
N ALA A 313 -11.94 4.52 12.79
CA ALA A 313 -12.71 3.91 13.86
C ALA A 313 -11.85 3.09 14.85
N ILE A 314 -10.79 2.43 14.36
CA ILE A 314 -9.83 1.72 15.21
C ILE A 314 -9.07 2.69 16.11
N VAL A 315 -8.57 3.80 15.54
CA VAL A 315 -7.85 4.84 16.29
C VAL A 315 -8.76 5.48 17.33
N GLN A 316 -9.96 5.92 16.95
CA GLN A 316 -10.94 6.51 17.87
C GLN A 316 -11.31 5.55 19.01
N ARG A 317 -11.42 4.25 18.73
CA ARG A 317 -11.66 3.26 19.79
C ARG A 317 -10.50 3.18 20.77
N ALA A 318 -9.25 3.16 20.28
CA ALA A 318 -8.08 3.10 21.14
C ALA A 318 -8.01 4.33 22.08
N GLU A 319 -8.30 5.52 21.56
CA GLU A 319 -8.33 6.77 22.34
C GLU A 319 -9.39 6.79 23.45
N ARG A 320 -10.51 6.08 23.29
CA ARG A 320 -11.53 5.95 24.35
C ARG A 320 -11.08 5.09 25.54
N HIS A 321 -10.03 4.30 25.38
CA HIS A 321 -9.53 3.37 26.39
C HIS A 321 -8.18 3.78 27.01
N THR A 322 -7.62 4.93 26.64
CA THR A 322 -6.42 5.55 27.24
C THR A 322 -6.76 6.57 28.32
#